data_AF-A0A7Y5RDC2-F1
#
_entry.id   AF-A0A7Y5RDC2-F1
#
_cell.length_a   1.000
_cell.length_b   1.000
_cell.length_c   1.000
_cell.angle_alpha   90.00
_cell.angle_beta   90.00
_cell.angle_gamma   90.00
#
_symmetry.space_group_name_H-M   'P 1'
#
loop_
_entity.id
_entity.type
_entity.pdbx_description
1 polymer ?
#
loop_
_entity_poly.entity_id
_entity_poly.type
_entity_poly.pdbx_seq_one_letter_code
_entity_poly.pdbx_strand_id
1 'polypeptide(L)'
;GKLVNEYKIPKDKKTSSADLVGRDSMTDLHFANLIDGIRTGAKLNSPIWDASTSVAILLMSNIAWELNRELKLDTKTGAFVDDAEATKMRKREYEKGWEPRI
;
A
#
# COMPACT_ATOMS: atom_id res chain seq x y z
N GLY A 1 6.79 17.46 -10.62
CA GLY A 1 7.13 16.20 -11.29
C GLY A 1 6.54 16.19 -12.69
N LYS A 2 7.17 15.52 -13.66
CA LYS A 2 6.64 15.37 -15.02
C LYS A 2 5.64 14.20 -15.04
N LEU A 3 4.50 14.38 -15.72
CA LEU A 3 3.52 13.30 -15.92
C LEU A 3 4.19 12.14 -16.69
N VAL A 4 4.11 10.93 -16.13
CA VAL A 4 4.78 9.73 -16.67
C VAL A 4 3.84 8.87 -17.51
N ASN A 5 2.56 8.79 -17.12
CA ASN A 5 1.53 8.08 -17.85
C ASN A 5 0.13 8.56 -17.41
N GLU A 6 -0.87 8.40 -18.27
CA GLU A 6 -2.28 8.67 -17.99
C GLU A 6 -3.16 7.61 -18.66
N TYR A 7 -4.05 6.98 -17.90
CA TYR A 7 -5.06 6.09 -18.44
C TYR A 7 -6.41 6.82 -18.53
N LYS A 8 -7.04 6.81 -19.71
CA LYS A 8 -8.33 7.46 -19.95
C LYS A 8 -9.41 6.42 -20.19
N ILE A 9 -10.52 6.57 -19.50
CA ILE A 9 -11.72 5.77 -19.74
C ILE A 9 -12.38 6.24 -21.04
N PRO A 10 -12.86 5.32 -21.89
CA PRO A 10 -13.80 5.66 -22.96
C PRO A 10 -15.00 6.44 -22.40
N LYS A 11 -15.42 7.53 -23.05
CA LYS A 11 -16.46 8.47 -22.55
C LYS A 11 -17.89 7.90 -22.54
N ASP A 12 -18.03 6.59 -22.72
CA ASP A 12 -19.26 5.95 -23.19
C ASP A 12 -20.24 5.65 -22.04
N LYS A 13 -19.81 5.80 -20.79
CA LYS A 13 -20.64 5.61 -19.58
C LYS A 13 -20.64 6.87 -18.71
N LYS A 14 -21.83 7.39 -18.40
CA LYS A 14 -22.00 8.44 -17.37
C LYS A 14 -21.46 7.91 -16.05
N THR A 15 -20.37 8.51 -15.60
CA THR A 15 -19.76 8.26 -14.30
C THR A 15 -20.15 9.42 -13.39
N SER A 16 -20.68 9.13 -12.20
CA SER A 16 -21.04 10.13 -11.20
C SER A 16 -20.30 9.85 -9.90
N SER A 17 -19.35 10.72 -9.53
CA SER A 17 -18.69 10.64 -8.22
C SER A 17 -19.55 11.23 -7.08
N ALA A 18 -20.78 11.65 -7.38
CA ALA A 18 -21.69 12.29 -6.44
C ALA A 18 -22.90 11.41 -6.07
N ASP A 19 -22.95 10.15 -6.53
CA ASP A 19 -23.97 9.21 -6.09
C ASP A 19 -23.56 8.52 -4.77
N LEU A 20 -24.48 7.74 -4.20
CA LEU A 20 -24.25 6.98 -2.96
C LEU A 20 -23.64 5.59 -3.21
N VAL A 21 -23.39 5.24 -4.47
CA VAL A 21 -22.95 3.90 -4.88
C VAL A 21 -21.44 3.86 -5.04
N GLY A 22 -20.81 5.01 -5.38
CA GLY A 22 -19.36 5.11 -5.53
C GLY A 22 -18.80 4.22 -6.65
N ARG A 23 -19.68 3.78 -7.57
CA ARG A 23 -19.32 2.90 -8.67
C ARG A 23 -19.06 3.74 -9.91
N ASP A 24 -17.91 3.52 -10.52
CA ASP A 24 -17.57 4.11 -11.79
C ASP A 24 -16.81 3.13 -12.70
N SER A 25 -16.48 3.61 -13.89
CA SER A 25 -15.76 2.80 -14.87
C SER A 25 -14.32 2.47 -14.44
N MET A 26 -13.68 3.30 -13.60
CA MET A 26 -12.35 2.96 -13.05
C MET A 26 -12.45 1.87 -11.99
N THR A 27 -13.45 1.94 -11.11
CA THR A 27 -13.75 0.91 -10.11
C THR A 27 -14.02 -0.43 -10.79
N ASP A 28 -14.86 -0.45 -11.82
CA ASP A 28 -15.14 -1.66 -12.61
C ASP A 28 -13.85 -2.25 -13.23
N LEU A 29 -12.98 -1.42 -13.82
CA LEU A 29 -11.71 -1.86 -14.41
C LEU A 29 -10.69 -2.33 -13.36
N HIS A 30 -10.65 -1.69 -12.19
CA HIS A 30 -9.78 -2.09 -11.09
C HIS A 30 -10.12 -3.50 -10.60
N PHE A 31 -11.40 -3.77 -10.35
CA PHE A 31 -11.87 -5.09 -9.93
C PHE A 31 -11.74 -6.14 -11.04
N ALA A 32 -11.98 -5.77 -12.30
CA ALA A 32 -11.73 -6.68 -13.43
C ALA A 32 -10.27 -7.16 -13.46
N ASN A 33 -9.30 -6.25 -13.32
CA ASN A 33 -7.88 -6.62 -13.26
C ASN A 33 -7.55 -7.53 -12.06
N LEU A 34 -8.13 -7.27 -10.89
CA LEU A 34 -7.98 -8.16 -9.72
C LEU A 34 -8.52 -9.56 -10.01
N ILE A 35 -9.72 -9.66 -10.57
CA ILE A 35 -10.37 -10.94 -10.92
C ILE A 35 -9.53 -11.70 -11.96
N ASP A 36 -9.03 -11.02 -12.99
CA ASP A 36 -8.15 -11.63 -13.99
C ASP A 36 -6.83 -12.09 -13.37
N GLY A 37 -6.25 -11.32 -12.44
CA GLY A 37 -5.08 -11.73 -11.67
C GLY A 37 -5.31 -13.06 -10.92
N ILE A 38 -6.50 -13.25 -10.35
CA ILE A 38 -6.88 -14.50 -9.66
C ILE A 38 -7.13 -15.64 -10.64
N ARG A 39 -7.87 -15.37 -11.72
CA ARG A 39 -8.39 -16.43 -12.63
C ARG A 39 -7.38 -16.89 -13.65
N THR A 40 -6.59 -15.98 -14.20
CA THR A 40 -5.70 -16.24 -15.34
C THR A 40 -4.23 -15.91 -15.04
N GLY A 41 -3.94 -15.30 -13.88
CA GLY A 41 -2.60 -14.84 -13.55
C GLY A 41 -2.21 -13.55 -14.26
N ALA A 42 -3.19 -12.76 -14.72
CA ALA A 42 -2.91 -11.46 -15.33
C ALA A 42 -2.09 -10.55 -14.39
N LYS A 43 -1.19 -9.75 -14.96
CA LYS A 43 -0.39 -8.79 -14.19
C LYS A 43 -1.30 -7.75 -13.54
N LEU A 44 -1.10 -7.53 -12.23
CA LEU A 44 -1.81 -6.47 -11.51
C LEU A 44 -1.24 -5.09 -11.88
N ASN A 45 -2.14 -4.13 -12.10
CA ASN A 45 -1.79 -2.73 -12.34
C ASN A 45 -1.37 -2.01 -11.05
N SER A 46 -1.80 -2.49 -9.88
CA SER A 46 -1.46 -1.97 -8.56
C SER A 46 -1.13 -3.14 -7.61
N PRO A 47 0.06 -3.76 -7.74
CA PRO A 47 0.46 -4.89 -6.92
C PRO A 47 0.72 -4.45 -5.47
N ILE A 48 0.57 -5.39 -4.53
CA ILE A 48 0.67 -5.11 -3.08
C ILE A 48 2.04 -4.55 -2.65
N TRP A 49 3.13 -4.90 -3.36
CA TRP A 49 4.48 -4.45 -3.03
C TRP A 49 4.66 -2.93 -3.18
N ASP A 50 3.99 -2.32 -4.16
CA ASP A 50 4.02 -0.87 -4.37
C ASP A 50 3.32 -0.14 -3.22
N ALA A 51 2.16 -0.65 -2.79
CA ALA A 51 1.42 -0.12 -1.66
C ALA A 51 2.14 -0.37 -0.32
N SER A 52 2.71 -1.55 -0.13
CA SER A 52 3.43 -1.92 1.10
C SER A 52 4.61 -1.00 1.36
N THR A 53 5.36 -0.63 0.32
CA THR A 53 6.51 0.27 0.44
C THR A 53 6.10 1.67 0.90
N SER A 54 5.07 2.25 0.29
CA SER A 54 4.60 3.59 0.65
C SER A 54 3.99 3.65 2.05
N VAL A 55 3.21 2.64 2.43
CA VAL A 55 2.64 2.53 3.78
C VAL A 55 3.73 2.29 4.83
N ALA A 56 4.73 1.47 4.54
CA ALA A 56 5.86 1.26 5.45
C ALA A 56 6.58 2.57 5.79
N ILE A 57 6.83 3.43 4.78
CA ILE A 57 7.46 4.74 4.99
C ILE A 57 6.60 5.62 5.90
N LEU A 58 5.28 5.68 5.68
CA LEU A 58 4.38 6.43 6.55
C LEU A 58 4.45 5.95 8.01
N LEU A 59 4.40 4.63 8.24
CA LEU A 59 4.47 4.06 9.58
C LEU A 59 5.82 4.34 10.26
N MET A 60 6.93 4.25 9.53
CA MET A 60 8.26 4.61 10.04
C MET A 60 8.35 6.09 10.42
N SER A 61 7.74 6.98 9.63
CA SER A 61 7.66 8.41 9.96
C SER A 61 6.87 8.68 11.24
N ASN A 62 5.79 7.92 11.49
CA ASN A 62 5.06 8.02 12.76
C ASN A 62 5.93 7.60 13.96
N ILE A 63 6.77 6.57 13.81
CA ILE A 63 7.73 6.18 14.86
C ILE A 63 8.76 7.29 15.09
N ALA A 64 9.30 7.89 14.03
CA ALA A 64 10.25 8.99 14.14
C ALA A 64 9.64 10.21 14.84
N TRP A 65 8.37 10.50 14.54
CA TRP A 65 7.61 11.57 15.17
C TRP A 65 7.36 11.30 16.66
N GLU A 66 6.92 10.10 17.02
CA GLU A 66 6.67 9.70 18.42
C GLU A 66 7.96 9.77 19.27
N LEU A 67 9.09 9.33 18.72
CA LEU A 67 10.39 9.38 19.39
C LEU A 67 11.08 10.76 19.30
N ASN A 68 10.47 11.70 18.56
CA ASN A 68 10.95 13.05 18.32
C ASN A 68 12.43 13.12 17.88
N ARG A 69 12.83 12.24 16.96
CA ARG A 69 14.20 12.15 16.44
C ARG A 69 14.27 11.52 15.05
N GLU A 70 15.36 11.78 14.34
CA GLU A 70 15.64 11.13 13.07
C GLU A 70 15.91 9.63 13.28
N LEU A 71 15.40 8.80 12.36
CA LEU A 71 15.65 7.35 12.32
C LEU A 71 16.48 7.01 11.08
N LYS A 72 17.57 6.26 11.27
CA LYS A 72 18.40 5.76 10.18
C LYS A 72 17.88 4.42 9.69
N LEU A 73 17.79 4.29 8.37
CA LEU A 73 17.27 3.10 7.71
C LEU A 73 18.34 2.42 6.86
N ASP A 74 18.40 1.10 6.93
CA ASP A 74 19.06 0.29 5.90
C ASP A 74 18.18 0.30 4.64
N THR A 75 18.73 0.77 3.52
CA THR A 75 17.99 0.90 2.25
C THR A 75 17.69 -0.43 1.56
N LYS A 76 18.34 -1.52 1.96
CA LYS A 76 18.10 -2.87 1.41
C LYS A 76 17.02 -3.60 2.20
N THR A 77 17.03 -3.46 3.52
CA THR A 77 16.14 -4.22 4.41
C THR A 77 14.98 -3.38 4.96
N GLY A 78 15.09 -2.06 4.90
CA GLY A 78 14.18 -1.12 5.55
C GLY A 78 14.25 -1.16 7.08
N ALA A 79 15.23 -1.85 7.68
CA ALA A 79 15.39 -1.94 9.13
C ALA A 79 15.96 -0.64 9.73
N PHE A 80 15.63 -0.36 10.99
CA PHE A 80 16.28 0.73 11.72
C PHE A 80 17.72 0.31 12.10
N VAL A 81 18.67 1.21 11.89
CA VAL A 81 20.09 0.97 12.18
C VAL A 81 20.40 1.34 13.63
N ASP A 82 20.94 0.39 14.40
CA ASP A 82 21.39 0.56 15.80
C ASP A 82 20.34 1.18 16.75
N ASP A 83 19.06 0.87 16.53
CA ASP A 83 17.95 1.51 17.24
C ASP A 83 16.94 0.50 17.81
N ALA A 84 17.25 -0.01 19.00
CA ALA A 84 16.44 -1.02 19.68
C ALA A 84 15.04 -0.49 20.09
N GLU A 85 14.96 0.79 20.44
CA GLU A 85 13.71 1.45 20.86
C GLU A 85 12.73 1.55 19.68
N ALA A 86 13.18 2.11 18.55
CA ALA A 86 12.35 2.21 17.35
C ALA A 86 12.01 0.82 16.78
N THR A 87 12.93 -0.13 16.86
CA THR A 87 12.71 -1.52 16.40
C THR A 87 11.62 -2.22 17.22
N LYS A 88 11.53 -1.93 18.53
CA LYS A 88 10.47 -2.48 19.39
C LYS A 88 9.08 -2.03 18.92
N MET A 89 8.94 -0.79 18.48
CA MET A 89 7.66 -0.21 18.03
C MET A 89 7.13 -0.79 16.71
N ARG A 90 7.96 -1.52 15.94
CA ARG A 90 7.51 -2.22 14.72
C ARG A 90 6.87 -3.57 14.98
N LYS A 91 7.11 -4.16 16.14
CA LYS A 91 6.58 -5.48 16.46
C LYS A 91 5.13 -5.35 16.90
N ARG A 92 4.30 -6.26 16.42
CA ARG A 92 2.96 -6.46 16.93
C ARG A 92 2.99 -7.60 17.94
N GLU A 93 2.38 -7.38 19.09
CA GLU A 93 1.97 -8.48 19.95
C GLU A 93 0.69 -9.06 19.33
N TYR A 94 0.74 -10.33 18.98
CA TYR A 94 -0.39 -11.05 18.41
C TYR A 94 -1.12 -11.80 19.53
N GLU A 95 -2.44 -11.89 19.40
CA GLU A 95 -3.22 -12.80 20.23
C GLU A 95 -2.77 -14.24 20.02
N LYS A 96 -2.90 -15.08 21.05
CA LYS A 96 -2.46 -16.48 21.00
C LYS A 96 -3.14 -17.21 19.83
N GLY A 97 -2.34 -17.79 18.95
CA GLY A 97 -2.80 -18.50 17.75
C GLY A 97 -2.89 -17.62 16.49
N TRP A 98 -2.67 -16.31 16.61
CA TRP A 98 -2.64 -15.36 15.49
C TRP A 98 -1.22 -15.00 15.07
N GLU A 99 -0.21 -15.60 15.69
CA GLU A 99 1.18 -15.36 15.33
C GLU A 99 1.44 -15.80 13.87
N PRO A 100 2.06 -14.94 13.05
CA PRO A 100 2.45 -15.30 11.70
C PRO A 100 3.36 -16.54 11.69
N ARG A 101 3.04 -17.53 10.86
CA ARG A 101 3.94 -18.66 10.57
C ARG A 101 4.82 -18.26 9.39
N ILE A 102 5.92 -17.56 9.69
CA ILE A 102 6.89 -17.08 8.71
C ILE A 102 8.05 -18.07 8.63
#